data_AF-A0A1Z5LGV5-F1
#
_entry.id   AF-A0A1Z5LGV5-F1
#
_cell.length_a   1.000
_cell.length_b   1.000
_cell.length_c   1.000
_cell.angle_alpha   90.00
_cell.angle_beta   90.00
_cell.angle_gamma   90.00
#
_symmetry.space_group_name_H-M   'P 1'
#
loop_
_entity.id
_entity.type
_entity.pdbx_description
1 polymer ?
#
loop_
_entity_poly.entity_id
_entity_poly.type
_entity_poly.pdbx_seq_one_letter_code
_entity_poly.pdbx_strand_id
1 'polypeptide(L)'
;MKKRPLKASFVASGVGLLVYAVKTNPKEHSFLDEVAAASNDLLLLSDNVRNTKSGSHVQHLQWCINKKLLRTLNLVVATVVWEADYDSNCDTYAAHCSYLQPRYATFYERILDVGVMGHWLNLTLKMKDYDINEAEWLEVQ
;
A
#
# COMPACT_ATOMS: atom_id res chain seq x y z
N MET A 1 -5.24 15.46 38.59
CA MET A 1 -4.24 14.48 38.09
C MET A 1 -3.69 13.48 39.14
N LYS A 2 -3.66 13.78 40.45
CA LYS A 2 -3.07 12.88 41.49
C LYS A 2 -3.86 11.61 41.89
N LYS A 3 -5.14 11.44 41.53
CA LYS A 3 -5.97 10.37 42.11
C LYS A 3 -5.93 9.02 41.36
N ARG A 4 -5.41 8.94 40.13
CA ARG A 4 -5.33 7.69 39.32
C ARG A 4 -4.18 7.75 38.29
N PRO A 5 -2.91 7.54 38.70
CA PRO A 5 -1.75 7.69 37.82
C PRO A 5 -1.82 6.75 36.60
N LEU A 6 -2.29 5.51 36.80
CA LEU A 6 -2.44 4.53 35.71
C LEU A 6 -3.40 5.00 34.60
N LYS A 7 -4.52 5.65 34.96
CA LYS A 7 -5.47 6.18 33.97
C LYS A 7 -4.87 7.36 33.20
N ALA A 8 -4.09 8.20 33.88
CA ALA A 8 -3.39 9.30 33.24
C ALA A 8 -2.31 8.81 32.28
N SER A 9 -1.54 7.78 32.66
CA SER A 9 -0.53 7.15 31.80
C SER A 9 -1.15 6.56 30.54
N PHE A 10 -2.27 5.83 30.65
CA PHE A 10 -2.96 5.25 29.48
C PHE A 10 -3.48 6.32 28.51
N VAL A 11 -4.06 7.41 29.03
CA VAL A 11 -4.51 8.52 28.19
C VAL A 11 -3.32 9.23 27.55
N ALA A 12 -2.26 9.50 28.30
CA ALA A 12 -1.06 10.14 27.78
C ALA A 12 -0.38 9.29 26.70
N SER A 13 -0.28 7.97 26.88
CA SER A 13 0.25 7.07 25.86
C SER A 13 -0.64 7.01 24.62
N GLY A 14 -1.97 6.99 24.79
CA GLY A 14 -2.91 7.00 23.67
C GLY A 14 -2.83 8.29 22.85
N VAL A 15 -2.77 9.45 23.51
CA VAL A 15 -2.59 10.74 22.84
C VAL A 15 -1.22 10.82 22.16
N GLY A 16 -0.16 10.35 22.84
CA GLY A 16 1.19 10.31 22.25
C GLY A 16 1.26 9.44 21.01
N LEU A 17 0.65 8.25 21.05
CA LEU A 17 0.58 7.34 19.90
C LEU A 17 -0.22 7.95 18.75
N LEU A 18 -1.36 8.59 19.04
CA LEU A 18 -2.15 9.27 18.02
C LEU A 18 -1.35 10.40 17.37
N VAL A 19 -0.72 11.28 18.16
CA VAL A 19 0.09 12.39 17.63
C VAL A 19 1.26 11.85 16.79
N TYR A 20 1.90 10.78 17.25
CA TYR A 20 2.95 10.10 16.49
C TYR A 20 2.40 9.58 15.17
N ALA A 21 1.33 8.79 15.19
CA ALA A 21 0.71 8.20 14.00
C ALA A 21 0.32 9.24 12.96
N VAL A 22 -0.30 10.36 13.38
CA VAL A 22 -0.64 11.48 12.50
C VAL A 22 0.60 12.12 11.88
N LYS A 23 1.67 12.32 12.67
CA LYS A 23 2.90 12.93 12.19
C LYS A 23 3.66 12.02 11.21
N THR A 24 3.62 10.71 11.44
CA THR A 24 4.29 9.70 10.62
C THR A 24 3.41 9.17 9.48
N ASN A 25 2.18 9.66 9.32
CA ASN A 25 1.27 9.11 8.32
C ASN A 25 1.85 9.32 6.90
N PRO A 26 2.11 8.24 6.14
CA PRO A 26 2.74 8.36 4.83
C PRO A 26 1.79 9.01 3.83
N LYS A 27 2.38 9.76 2.88
CA LYS A 27 1.69 10.43 1.78
C LYS A 27 1.92 9.67 0.48
N GLU A 28 1.22 10.05 -0.57
CA GLU A 28 1.33 9.43 -1.90
C GLU A 28 2.77 9.35 -2.42
N HIS A 29 3.57 10.40 -2.29
CA HIS A 29 4.98 10.35 -2.73
C HIS A 29 5.79 9.27 -2.02
N SER A 30 5.56 9.06 -0.72
CA SER A 30 6.23 8.02 0.04
C SER A 30 5.83 6.62 -0.45
N PHE A 31 4.63 6.45 -1.01
CA PHE A 31 4.26 5.19 -1.66
C PHE A 31 5.06 4.98 -2.95
N LEU A 32 5.15 6.01 -3.79
CA LEU A 32 5.89 5.94 -5.05
C LEU A 32 7.37 5.66 -4.82
N ASP A 33 7.96 6.31 -3.81
CA ASP A 33 9.36 6.09 -3.42
C ASP A 33 9.59 4.64 -2.96
N GLU A 34 8.69 4.08 -2.15
CA GLU A 34 8.79 2.70 -1.65
C GLU A 34 8.61 1.68 -2.80
N VAL A 35 7.68 1.91 -3.73
CA VAL A 35 7.49 1.06 -4.91
C VAL A 35 8.72 1.12 -5.81
N ALA A 36 9.34 2.30 -5.97
CA ALA A 36 10.57 2.44 -6.75
C ALA A 36 11.75 1.71 -6.08
N ALA A 37 11.88 1.80 -4.75
CA ALA A 37 12.88 1.06 -3.99
C ALA A 37 12.69 -0.46 -4.14
N ALA A 38 11.47 -0.96 -3.91
CA ALA A 38 11.12 -2.36 -4.09
C ALA A 38 11.41 -2.86 -5.52
N SER A 39 11.14 -2.03 -6.54
CA SER A 39 11.51 -2.37 -7.91
C SER A 39 13.02 -2.48 -8.10
N ASN A 40 13.81 -1.59 -7.50
CA ASN A 40 15.27 -1.66 -7.59
C ASN A 40 15.79 -2.95 -6.95
N ASP A 41 15.26 -3.35 -5.80
CA ASP A 41 15.62 -4.59 -5.13
C ASP A 41 15.32 -5.82 -6.00
N LEU A 42 14.16 -5.85 -6.66
CA LEU A 42 13.79 -6.92 -7.59
C LEU A 42 14.63 -6.94 -8.87
N LEU A 43 15.16 -5.79 -9.32
CA LEU A 43 16.01 -5.67 -10.50
C LEU A 43 17.43 -6.22 -10.26
N LEU A 44 17.88 -6.28 -9.01
CA LEU A 44 19.18 -6.88 -8.65
C LEU A 44 19.16 -8.41 -8.69
N LEU A 45 17.96 -9.02 -8.68
CA LEU A 45 17.77 -10.46 -8.69
C LEU A 45 17.55 -10.98 -10.11
N SER A 46 18.04 -12.19 -10.37
CA SER A 46 17.67 -12.94 -11.57
C SER A 46 16.24 -13.47 -11.45
N ASP A 47 15.55 -13.59 -12.58
CA ASP A 47 14.19 -14.12 -12.65
C ASP A 47 14.03 -15.53 -12.05
N ASN A 48 15.10 -16.33 -12.02
CA ASN A 48 15.06 -17.69 -11.48
C ASN A 48 14.94 -17.73 -9.95
N VAL A 49 15.58 -16.78 -9.25
CA VAL A 49 15.69 -16.78 -7.79
C VAL A 49 14.60 -15.89 -7.14
N ARG A 50 14.01 -14.98 -7.92
CA ARG A 50 13.01 -14.02 -7.42
C ARG A 50 11.65 -14.67 -7.19
N ASN A 51 10.98 -14.26 -6.11
CA ASN A 51 9.59 -14.59 -5.85
C ASN A 51 8.65 -14.00 -6.93
N THR A 52 7.95 -14.87 -7.65
CA THR A 52 7.02 -14.47 -8.72
C THR A 52 5.86 -13.61 -8.20
N LYS A 53 5.36 -13.88 -6.99
CA LYS A 53 4.25 -13.13 -6.38
C LYS A 53 4.65 -11.68 -6.10
N SER A 54 5.84 -11.47 -5.56
CA SER A 54 6.40 -10.14 -5.27
C SER A 54 6.67 -9.38 -6.57
N GLY A 55 7.31 -10.04 -7.54
CA GLY A 55 7.59 -9.48 -8.86
C GLY A 55 6.33 -9.02 -9.59
N SER A 56 5.31 -9.88 -9.70
CA SER A 56 4.04 -9.54 -10.34
C SER A 56 3.30 -8.41 -9.61
N HIS A 57 3.36 -8.38 -8.28
CA HIS A 57 2.72 -7.31 -7.50
C HIS A 57 3.36 -5.94 -7.77
N VAL A 58 4.70 -5.84 -7.68
CA VAL A 58 5.41 -4.58 -7.94
C VAL A 58 5.23 -4.14 -9.40
N GLN A 59 5.26 -5.07 -10.34
CA GLN A 59 5.00 -4.77 -11.75
C GLN A 59 3.58 -4.23 -11.98
N HIS A 60 2.58 -4.80 -11.31
CA HIS A 60 1.21 -4.29 -11.36
C HIS A 60 1.11 -2.89 -10.77
N LEU A 61 1.75 -2.62 -9.62
CA LEU A 61 1.80 -1.27 -9.04
C LEU A 61 2.44 -0.25 -10.00
N GLN A 62 3.57 -0.60 -10.63
CA GLN A 62 4.20 0.25 -11.64
C GLN A 62 3.28 0.53 -12.84
N TRP A 63 2.53 -0.47 -13.28
CA TRP A 63 1.56 -0.30 -14.35
C TRP A 63 0.44 0.69 -13.94
N CYS A 64 -0.10 0.58 -12.72
CA CYS A 64 -1.10 1.51 -12.19
C CYS A 64 -0.54 2.94 -12.08
N ILE A 65 0.72 3.08 -11.64
CA ILE A 65 1.43 4.37 -11.55
C ILE A 65 1.56 5.00 -12.94
N ASN A 66 2.09 4.24 -13.91
CA ASN A 66 2.31 4.72 -15.27
C ASN A 66 1.00 5.14 -15.96
N LYS A 67 -0.11 4.47 -15.62
CA LYS A 67 -1.45 4.81 -16.12
C LYS A 67 -2.18 5.87 -15.29
N LYS A 68 -1.57 6.39 -14.21
CA LYS A 68 -2.18 7.36 -13.29
C LYS A 68 -3.52 6.88 -12.70
N LEU A 69 -3.62 5.58 -12.47
CA LEU A 69 -4.80 4.94 -11.89
C LEU A 69 -4.76 4.91 -10.35
N LEU A 70 -3.62 5.27 -9.73
CA LEU A 70 -3.54 5.35 -8.28
C LEU A 70 -4.37 6.49 -7.72
N ARG A 71 -5.09 6.20 -6.64
CA ARG A 71 -5.78 7.18 -5.82
C ARG A 71 -5.45 6.97 -4.37
N THR A 72 -5.37 8.08 -3.63
CA THR A 72 -4.97 8.08 -2.22
C THR A 72 -6.02 8.79 -1.37
N LEU A 73 -6.28 8.27 -0.17
CA LEU A 73 -7.18 8.86 0.81
C LEU A 73 -6.47 8.87 2.15
N ASN A 74 -6.24 10.08 2.66
CA ASN A 74 -5.64 10.27 3.96
C ASN A 74 -6.74 10.28 5.04
N LEU A 75 -6.71 9.29 5.93
CA LEU A 75 -7.60 9.10 7.07
C LEU A 75 -6.96 9.61 8.38
N VAL A 76 -6.07 10.61 8.29
CA VAL A 76 -5.30 11.25 9.37
C VAL A 76 -4.22 10.34 9.97
N VAL A 77 -4.57 9.14 10.43
CA VAL A 77 -3.66 8.16 11.04
C VAL A 77 -3.20 7.06 10.09
N ALA A 78 -3.91 6.91 8.98
CA ALA A 78 -3.64 5.94 7.93
C ALA A 78 -3.88 6.58 6.57
N THR A 79 -3.24 6.04 5.53
CA THR A 79 -3.48 6.42 4.14
C THR A 79 -3.83 5.18 3.36
N VAL A 80 -4.98 5.18 2.68
CA VAL A 80 -5.41 4.07 1.83
C VAL A 80 -5.06 4.41 0.39
N VAL A 81 -4.49 3.44 -0.32
CA VAL A 81 -4.20 3.51 -1.76
C VAL A 81 -5.03 2.47 -2.48
N TRP A 82 -5.72 2.87 -3.54
CA TRP A 82 -6.53 1.97 -4.36
C TRP A 82 -6.35 2.26 -5.85
N GLU A 83 -6.73 1.28 -6.66
CA GLU A 83 -6.78 1.37 -8.11
C GLU A 83 -8.11 1.99 -8.58
N ALA A 84 -8.04 2.99 -9.47
CA ALA A 84 -9.17 3.56 -10.18
C ALA A 84 -9.32 2.95 -11.59
N ASP A 85 -10.52 3.01 -12.18
CA ASP A 85 -10.77 2.45 -13.52
C ASP A 85 -10.22 3.35 -14.64
N TYR A 86 -10.11 4.65 -14.36
CA TYR A 86 -9.73 5.68 -15.33
C TYR A 86 -8.73 6.68 -14.72
N ASP A 87 -7.91 7.28 -15.59
CA ASP A 87 -7.04 8.40 -15.24
C ASP A 87 -7.88 9.60 -14.78
N SER A 88 -7.33 10.43 -13.89
CA SER A 88 -8.00 11.63 -13.36
C SER A 88 -8.29 12.66 -14.44
N ASN A 89 -7.54 12.60 -15.55
CA ASN A 89 -7.70 13.49 -16.71
C ASN A 89 -8.51 12.84 -17.84
N CYS A 90 -9.09 11.65 -17.61
CA CYS A 90 -9.88 10.95 -18.62
C CYS A 90 -11.29 11.53 -18.71
N ASP A 91 -11.61 12.22 -19.80
CA ASP A 91 -12.91 12.84 -20.04
C ASP A 91 -13.82 11.99 -20.93
N THR A 92 -13.79 10.67 -20.74
CA THR A 92 -14.67 9.76 -21.50
C THR A 92 -16.04 9.68 -20.84
N TYR A 93 -17.10 9.46 -21.64
CA TYR A 93 -18.45 9.26 -21.10
C TYR A 93 -18.49 8.15 -20.03
N ALA A 94 -17.73 7.07 -20.23
CA ALA A 94 -17.66 5.97 -19.29
C ALA A 94 -17.12 6.38 -17.91
N ALA A 95 -16.16 7.31 -17.86
CA ALA A 95 -15.61 7.83 -16.62
C ALA A 95 -16.61 8.69 -15.83
N HIS A 96 -17.52 9.39 -16.50
CA HIS A 96 -18.54 10.24 -15.86
C HIS A 96 -19.85 9.51 -15.51
N CYS A 97 -20.13 8.38 -16.15
CA CYS A 97 -21.38 7.66 -15.96
C CYS A 97 -21.44 7.02 -14.56
N SER A 98 -22.37 7.48 -13.72
CA SER A 98 -22.56 6.99 -12.34
C SER A 98 -22.93 5.51 -12.26
N TYR A 99 -23.55 4.95 -13.30
CA TYR A 99 -23.93 3.53 -13.36
C TYR A 99 -22.76 2.59 -13.67
N LEU A 100 -21.68 3.12 -14.25
CA LEU A 100 -20.45 2.38 -14.52
C LEU A 100 -19.45 2.48 -13.35
N GLN A 101 -19.75 3.32 -12.35
CA GLN A 101 -18.89 3.47 -11.18
C GLN A 101 -18.92 2.21 -10.32
N PRO A 102 -17.78 1.90 -9.67
CA PRO A 102 -17.67 0.71 -8.85
C PRO A 102 -18.63 0.77 -7.67
N ARG A 103 -19.22 -0.38 -7.37
CA ARG A 103 -20.13 -0.52 -6.23
C ARG A 103 -19.34 -0.42 -4.94
N TYR A 104 -19.85 0.32 -3.95
CA TYR A 104 -19.21 0.40 -2.62
C TYR A 104 -18.95 -0.98 -2.00
N ALA A 105 -19.81 -1.97 -2.28
CA ALA A 105 -19.68 -3.32 -1.77
C ALA A 105 -18.41 -4.07 -2.25
N THR A 106 -17.90 -3.77 -3.45
CA THR A 106 -16.72 -4.43 -4.04
C THR A 106 -15.46 -3.56 -3.95
N PHE A 107 -15.53 -2.42 -3.26
CA PHE A 107 -14.42 -1.48 -3.17
C PHE A 107 -13.18 -2.07 -2.50
N TYR A 108 -13.35 -2.99 -1.54
CA TYR A 108 -12.25 -3.61 -0.81
C TYR A 108 -11.29 -4.40 -1.71
N GLU A 109 -11.77 -4.90 -2.86
CA GLU A 109 -10.98 -5.69 -3.81
C GLU A 109 -9.96 -4.83 -4.57
N ARG A 110 -10.18 -3.51 -4.60
CA ARG A 110 -9.36 -2.54 -5.34
C ARG A 110 -8.31 -1.87 -4.46
N ILE A 111 -8.33 -2.16 -3.16
CA ILE A 111 -7.34 -1.62 -2.21
C ILE A 111 -6.00 -2.27 -2.52
N LEU A 112 -5.03 -1.44 -2.90
CA LEU A 112 -3.68 -1.88 -3.21
C LEU A 112 -2.83 -1.93 -1.95
N ASP A 113 -2.92 -0.90 -1.10
CA ASP A 113 -2.15 -0.82 0.14
C ASP A 113 -2.78 0.11 1.18
N VAL A 114 -2.37 -0.06 2.42
CA VAL A 114 -2.68 0.81 3.55
C VAL A 114 -1.38 1.22 4.22
N GLY A 115 -1.11 2.52 4.21
CA GLY A 115 0.01 3.15 4.88
C GLY A 115 -0.33 3.51 6.31
N VAL A 116 0.49 3.09 7.27
CA VAL A 116 0.32 3.40 8.70
C VAL A 116 1.69 3.61 9.32
N MET A 117 1.85 4.65 10.15
CA MET A 117 3.08 4.91 10.92
C MET A 117 4.37 4.94 10.07
N GLY A 118 4.29 5.42 8.82
CA GLY A 118 5.43 5.55 7.92
C GLY A 118 5.75 4.30 7.10
N HIS A 119 4.95 3.24 7.20
CA HIS A 119 5.15 1.99 6.48
C HIS A 119 3.94 1.62 5.63
N TRP A 120 4.18 0.90 4.55
CA TRP A 120 3.16 0.39 3.62
C TRP A 120 2.95 -1.10 3.85
N LEU A 121 1.81 -1.45 4.46
CA LEU A 121 1.63 -2.78 5.05
C LEU A 121 1.68 -3.90 3.99
N ASN A 122 0.93 -3.77 2.90
CA ASN A 122 0.84 -4.81 1.87
C ASN A 122 2.15 -4.92 1.09
N LEU A 123 2.74 -3.80 0.68
CA LEU A 123 4.02 -3.80 -0.03
C LEU A 123 5.13 -4.43 0.82
N THR A 124 5.27 -4.05 2.09
CA THR A 124 6.26 -4.65 3.00
C THR A 124 6.02 -6.15 3.19
N LEU A 125 4.77 -6.59 3.32
CA LEU A 125 4.45 -8.01 3.45
C LEU A 125 4.78 -8.80 2.18
N LYS A 126 4.48 -8.24 1.00
CA LYS A 126 4.77 -8.87 -0.30
C LYS A 126 6.27 -8.86 -0.63
N MET A 127 7.03 -7.90 -0.11
CA MET A 127 8.46 -7.79 -0.31
C MET A 127 9.30 -8.48 0.77
N LYS A 128 8.70 -9.14 1.77
CA LYS A 128 9.46 -9.76 2.87
C LYS A 128 10.42 -10.87 2.41
N ASP A 129 9.93 -11.78 1.56
CA ASP A 129 10.65 -12.96 1.07
C ASP A 129 10.74 -12.91 -0.47
N TYR A 130 11.16 -11.75 -0.99
CA TYR A 130 11.18 -11.45 -2.42
C TYR A 130 12.31 -12.16 -3.19
N ASP A 131 13.33 -12.60 -2.47
CA ASP A 131 14.52 -13.31 -2.90
C ASP A 131 14.41 -14.84 -2.79
N ILE A 132 13.23 -15.35 -2.40
CA ILE A 132 12.95 -16.78 -2.29
C ILE A 132 11.95 -17.18 -3.37
N ASN A 133 12.39 -18.00 -4.33
CA ASN A 133 11.50 -18.65 -5.27
C ASN A 133 11.07 -20.04 -4.74
N GLU A 134 9.83 -20.13 -4.25
CA GLU A 134 9.25 -21.40 -3.78
C GLU A 134 9.24 -22.50 -4.86
N ALA A 135 9.20 -22.14 -6.15
CA ALA A 135 9.15 -23.10 -7.24
C ALA A 135 10.44 -23.94 -7.36
N GLU A 136 11.60 -23.38 -7.01
CA GLU A 136 12.88 -24.10 -7.06
C GLU A 136 12.89 -25.35 -6.16
N TRP A 137 12.12 -25.32 -5.08
CA TRP A 137 12.09 -26.38 -4.07
C TRP A 137 10.99 -27.42 -4.31
N LEU A 138 10.03 -27.13 -5.18
CA LEU A 138 8.94 -28.04 -5.53
C LEU A 138 9.36 -29.07 -6.60
N GLU A 139 10.39 -28.79 -7.41
CA GLU A 139 10.88 -29.71 -8.44
C GLU A 139 11.85 -30.79 -7.89
N VAL A 140 12.30 -30.66 -6.63
CA VAL A 140 13.31 -31.53 -6.01
C VAL A 140 12.69 -32.59 -5.08
N GLN A 141 11.36 -32.61 -4.94
CA GLN A 141 10.60 -33.62 -4.17
C GLN A 141 9.98 -34.69 -5.06
#